data_AF-A0A1V4H746-F1
#
_entry.id   AF-A0A1V4H746-F1
#
_cell.length_a   1.000
_cell.length_b   1.000
_cell.length_c   1.000
_cell.angle_alpha   90.00
_cell.angle_beta   90.00
_cell.angle_gamma   90.00
#
_symmetry.space_group_name_H-M   'P 1'
#
loop_
_entity.id
_entity.type
_entity.pdbx_description
1 polymer ?
#
loop_
_entity_poly.entity_id
_entity_poly.type
_entity_poly.pdbx_seq_one_letter_code
_entity_poly.pdbx_strand_id
1 'polypeptide(L)'
;MAVFAQLMGKMSWRMKEDILDRRKLMLVALTILIIMLNVFASFRWNYISDDGDMRYKIDRWTNKDWVEFYPPLGITNGEEFPLINTTKLDSYAELEANVKKYALSGYLVSEWLERIKLTYLYYGINSFVVS
;
A
#
# COMPACT_ATOMS: atom_id res chain seq x y z
N MET A 1 16.73 -8.70 -58.19
CA MET A 1 17.42 -9.01 -56.91
C MET A 1 17.65 -7.78 -56.04
N ALA A 2 18.23 -6.68 -56.53
CA ALA A 2 18.52 -5.48 -55.71
C ALA A 2 17.27 -4.78 -55.12
N VAL A 3 16.18 -4.65 -55.89
CA VAL A 3 14.93 -4.02 -55.45
C VAL A 3 14.27 -4.78 -54.29
N PHE A 4 14.33 -6.13 -54.33
CA PHE A 4 13.79 -6.97 -53.28
C PHE A 4 14.57 -6.82 -51.97
N ALA A 5 15.91 -6.77 -52.03
CA ALA A 5 16.75 -6.53 -50.86
C ALA A 5 16.48 -5.15 -50.23
N GLN A 6 16.29 -4.11 -51.05
CA GLN A 6 15.97 -2.76 -50.57
C GLN A 6 14.59 -2.68 -49.90
N LEU A 7 13.58 -3.37 -50.43
CA LEU A 7 12.25 -3.47 -49.83
C LEU A 7 12.30 -4.21 -48.48
N MET A 8 13.04 -5.33 -48.41
CA MET A 8 13.22 -6.11 -47.20
C MET A 8 13.94 -5.29 -46.10
N GLY A 9 14.97 -4.51 -46.47
CA GLY A 9 15.65 -3.60 -45.55
C GLY A 9 14.73 -2.52 -44.98
N LYS A 10 13.93 -1.88 -45.84
CA LYS A 10 12.96 -0.85 -45.43
C LYS A 10 11.83 -1.41 -44.55
N MET A 11 11.43 -2.66 -44.77
CA MET A 11 10.41 -3.35 -43.96
C MET A 11 10.97 -3.74 -42.58
N SER A 12 12.18 -4.30 -42.54
CA SER A 12 12.87 -4.65 -41.29
C SER A 12 13.09 -3.43 -40.39
N TRP A 13 13.46 -2.29 -40.97
CA TRP A 13 13.67 -1.04 -40.23
C TRP A 13 12.36 -0.50 -39.61
N ARG A 14 11.27 -0.43 -40.38
CA ARG A 14 9.96 -0.01 -39.86
C ARG A 14 9.44 -0.91 -38.75
N MET A 15 9.63 -2.23 -38.87
CA MET A 15 9.27 -3.17 -37.79
C MET A 15 10.05 -2.90 -36.50
N LYS A 16 11.34 -2.53 -36.59
CA LYS A 16 12.14 -2.20 -35.40
C LYS A 16 11.68 -0.91 -34.73
N GLU A 17 11.30 0.10 -35.49
CA GLU A 17 10.73 1.35 -34.95
C GLU A 17 9.41 1.11 -34.23
N ASP A 18 8.48 0.36 -34.84
CA ASP A 18 7.20 0.01 -34.21
C ASP A 18 7.39 -0.76 -32.89
N ILE A 19 8.36 -1.67 -32.84
CA ILE A 19 8.70 -2.42 -31.61
C ILE A 19 9.28 -1.49 -30.55
N LEU A 20 10.15 -0.56 -30.95
CA LEU A 20 10.77 0.41 -30.03
C LEU A 20 9.72 1.36 -29.45
N ASP A 21 8.77 1.83 -30.24
CA ASP A 21 7.74 2.76 -29.79
C ASP A 21 6.69 2.10 -28.90
N ARG A 22 6.32 0.85 -29.15
CA ARG A 22 5.49 0.06 -28.20
C ARG A 22 6.19 -0.09 -26.85
N ARG A 23 7.50 -0.36 -26.84
CA ARG A 23 8.27 -0.48 -25.60
C ARG A 23 8.30 0.83 -24.82
N LYS A 24 8.53 1.96 -25.50
CA LYS A 24 8.47 3.30 -24.87
C LYS A 24 7.08 3.58 -24.29
N LEU A 25 6.01 3.30 -25.02
CA LEU A 25 4.64 3.48 -24.55
C LEU A 25 4.34 2.62 -23.31
N MET A 26 4.76 1.34 -23.33
CA MET A 26 4.62 0.47 -22.17
C MET A 26 5.37 1.01 -20.94
N LEU A 27 6.59 1.52 -21.13
CA LEU A 27 7.36 2.14 -20.04
C LEU A 27 6.67 3.39 -19.49
N VAL A 28 6.19 4.29 -20.36
CA VAL A 28 5.46 5.50 -19.94
C VAL A 28 4.19 5.13 -19.17
N ALA A 29 3.41 4.17 -19.66
CA ALA A 29 2.21 3.71 -18.99
C ALA A 29 2.52 3.10 -17.61
N LEU A 30 3.59 2.30 -17.52
CA LEU A 30 4.05 1.72 -16.25
C LEU A 30 4.48 2.82 -15.27
N THR A 31 5.26 3.80 -15.71
CA THR A 31 5.68 4.94 -14.87
C THR A 31 4.49 5.72 -14.34
N ILE A 32 3.49 6.01 -15.17
CA ILE A 32 2.26 6.70 -14.75
C ILE A 32 1.51 5.86 -13.70
N LEU A 33 1.37 4.55 -13.91
CA LEU A 33 0.73 3.65 -12.97
C LEU A 33 1.43 3.66 -11.59
N ILE A 34 2.75 3.61 -11.58
CA ILE A 34 3.56 3.67 -10.35
C ILE A 34 3.32 5.00 -9.62
N ILE A 35 3.38 6.13 -10.33
CA ILE A 35 3.15 7.45 -9.74
C ILE A 35 1.75 7.49 -9.12
N MET A 36 0.74 7.01 -9.83
CA MET A 36 -0.63 6.93 -9.31
C MET A 36 -0.69 6.08 -8.04
N LEU A 37 -0.08 4.88 -8.02
CA LEU A 37 -0.07 4.01 -6.84
C LEU A 37 0.57 4.67 -5.61
N ASN A 38 1.66 5.42 -5.79
CA ASN A 38 2.31 6.15 -4.69
C ASN A 38 1.44 7.29 -4.15
N VAL A 39 0.73 7.98 -5.04
CA VAL A 39 -0.27 8.98 -4.65
C VAL A 39 -1.39 8.31 -3.85
N PHE A 40 -1.93 7.19 -4.32
CA PHE A 40 -2.95 6.41 -3.59
C PHE A 40 -2.46 5.93 -2.21
N ALA A 41 -1.20 5.54 -2.09
CA ALA A 41 -0.62 5.11 -0.81
C ALA A 41 -0.45 6.25 0.20
N SER A 42 -0.17 7.46 -0.29
CA SER A 42 -0.09 8.64 0.57
C SER A 42 -1.44 8.99 1.22
N PHE A 43 -2.55 8.56 0.61
CA PHE A 43 -3.90 8.73 1.15
C PHE A 43 -4.41 7.52 1.95
N ARG A 44 -3.54 6.55 2.29
CA ARG A 44 -3.94 5.34 3.01
C ARG A 44 -4.51 5.67 4.39
N TRP A 45 -3.83 6.53 5.15
CA TRP A 45 -4.19 6.82 6.53
C TRP A 45 -5.08 8.05 6.63
N ASN A 46 -6.14 7.92 7.43
CA ASN A 46 -7.00 9.03 7.80
C ASN A 46 -7.03 9.17 9.31
N TYR A 47 -6.32 10.16 9.85
CA TYR A 47 -6.32 10.44 11.28
C TYR A 47 -7.63 11.13 11.68
N ILE A 48 -8.32 10.55 12.68
CA ILE A 48 -9.65 11.00 13.11
C ILE A 48 -9.52 11.93 14.32
N SER A 49 -8.81 11.46 15.37
CA SER A 49 -8.72 12.17 16.65
C SER A 49 -7.52 11.69 17.45
N ASP A 50 -7.05 12.54 18.36
CA ASP A 50 -6.05 12.24 19.39
C ASP A 50 -6.72 12.35 20.76
N ASP A 51 -6.50 11.37 21.63
CA ASP A 51 -6.99 11.35 23.01
C ASP A 51 -5.92 10.80 23.96
N GLY A 52 -5.25 11.71 24.68
CA GLY A 52 -4.14 11.38 25.57
C GLY A 52 -3.04 10.60 24.85
N ASP A 53 -2.83 9.36 25.29
CA ASP A 53 -1.83 8.42 24.76
C ASP A 53 -2.33 7.64 23.53
N MET A 54 -3.51 7.95 23.00
CA MET A 54 -4.12 7.24 21.88
C MET A 54 -4.37 8.15 20.68
N ARG A 55 -4.00 7.68 19.48
CA ARG A 55 -4.33 8.32 18.21
C ARG A 55 -5.18 7.39 17.35
N TYR A 56 -6.37 7.85 16.99
CA TYR A 56 -7.32 7.07 16.18
C TYR A 56 -7.17 7.39 14.70
N LYS A 57 -7.16 6.36 13.87
CA LYS A 57 -7.03 6.47 12.42
C LYS A 57 -7.80 5.39 11.69
N ILE A 58 -8.10 5.64 10.41
CA ILE A 58 -8.68 4.66 9.50
C ILE A 58 -7.63 4.22 8.50
N ASP A 59 -7.46 2.91 8.33
CA ASP A 59 -6.78 2.36 7.15
C ASP A 59 -7.78 2.34 6.00
N ARG A 60 -7.70 3.30 5.07
CA ARG A 60 -8.62 3.39 3.93
C ARG A 60 -8.49 2.23 2.95
N TRP A 61 -7.41 1.45 3.01
CA TRP A 61 -7.25 0.29 2.14
C TRP A 61 -8.09 -0.90 2.60
N THR A 62 -8.22 -1.09 3.91
CA THR A 62 -9.08 -2.15 4.49
C THR A 62 -10.42 -1.61 5.00
N ASN A 63 -10.57 -0.28 5.03
CA ASN A 63 -11.70 0.43 5.64
C ASN A 63 -11.93 0.00 7.11
N LYS A 64 -10.84 -0.07 7.88
CA LYS A 64 -10.83 -0.49 9.28
C LYS A 64 -10.32 0.62 10.16
N ASP A 65 -10.89 0.72 11.36
CA ASP A 65 -10.43 1.63 12.40
C ASP A 65 -9.25 1.03 13.15
N TRP A 66 -8.29 1.88 13.47
CA TRP A 66 -7.06 1.55 14.18
C TRP A 66 -6.80 2.59 15.27
N VAL A 67 -6.11 2.17 16.30
CA VAL A 67 -5.53 3.06 17.32
C VAL A 67 -4.02 2.88 17.34
N GLU A 68 -3.30 3.99 17.41
CA GLU A 68 -1.88 4.03 17.77
C GLU A 68 -1.80 4.38 19.25
N PHE A 69 -1.24 3.49 20.06
CA PHE A 69 -1.01 3.70 21.48
C PHE A 69 0.44 4.13 21.72
N TYR A 70 0.62 5.27 22.37
CA TYR A 70 1.90 5.84 22.74
C TYR A 70 2.09 5.67 24.25
N PRO A 71 2.82 4.63 24.70
CA PRO A 71 3.02 4.43 26.13
C PRO A 71 3.64 5.67 26.77
N PRO A 72 3.35 5.96 28.05
CA PRO A 72 3.98 7.08 28.74
C PRO A 72 5.50 6.97 28.62
N LEU A 73 6.17 8.00 28.08
CA LEU A 73 7.60 8.08 27.73
C LEU A 73 8.00 7.54 26.34
N GLY A 74 7.10 6.93 25.59
CA GLY A 74 7.29 6.48 24.21
C GLY A 74 6.74 7.50 23.20
N ILE A 75 7.57 8.42 22.72
CA ILE A 75 7.13 9.51 21.84
C ILE A 75 7.27 9.15 20.35
N THR A 76 8.10 8.16 20.01
CA THR A 76 8.58 7.98 18.63
C THR A 76 7.84 6.90 17.84
N ASN A 77 7.40 5.81 18.46
CA ASN A 77 6.73 4.70 17.78
C ASN A 77 5.51 4.26 18.58
N GLY A 78 4.32 4.60 18.09
CA GLY A 78 3.07 4.09 18.65
C GLY A 78 2.85 2.62 18.28
N GLU A 79 2.35 1.84 19.22
CA GLU A 79 1.89 0.48 18.98
C GLU A 79 0.50 0.50 18.34
N GLU A 80 0.34 -0.16 17.19
CA GLU A 80 -0.92 -0.08 16.45
C GLU A 80 -1.83 -1.27 16.74
N PHE A 81 -3.13 -1.03 16.90
CA PHE A 81 -4.10 -2.09 17.12
C PHE A 81 -5.36 -1.84 16.28
N PRO A 82 -5.94 -2.88 15.63
CA PRO A 82 -7.23 -2.74 14.99
C PRO A 82 -8.32 -2.62 16.05
N LEU A 83 -9.28 -1.71 15.82
CA LEU A 83 -10.43 -1.54 16.70
C LEU A 83 -11.58 -2.42 16.21
N ILE A 84 -11.90 -3.44 17.00
CA ILE A 84 -12.91 -4.45 16.64
C ILE A 84 -14.23 -4.09 17.32
N ASN A 85 -15.27 -3.85 16.51
CA ASN A 85 -16.63 -3.51 16.95
C ASN A 85 -16.71 -2.27 17.87
N THR A 86 -15.72 -1.38 17.81
CA THR A 86 -15.73 -0.07 18.47
C THR A 86 -14.90 0.90 17.65
N THR A 87 -15.21 2.19 17.73
CA THR A 87 -14.47 3.26 17.04
C THR A 87 -13.57 4.05 17.98
N LYS A 88 -13.76 3.91 19.30
CA LYS A 88 -12.98 4.60 20.33
C LYS A 88 -12.96 3.79 21.63
N LEU A 89 -11.91 3.97 22.42
CA LEU A 89 -11.70 3.36 23.75
C LEU A 89 -11.20 4.45 24.69
N ASP A 90 -11.75 4.58 25.89
CA ASP A 90 -11.49 5.76 26.74
C ASP A 90 -10.27 5.61 27.65
N SER A 91 -9.67 4.41 27.70
CA SER A 91 -8.49 4.15 28.54
C SER A 91 -7.63 2.99 28.04
N TYR A 92 -6.36 2.96 28.46
CA TYR A 92 -5.46 1.85 28.19
C TYR A 92 -6.02 0.50 28.69
N ALA A 93 -6.70 0.49 29.84
CA ALA A 93 -7.30 -0.74 30.38
C ALA A 93 -8.36 -1.31 29.43
N GLU A 94 -9.14 -0.45 28.77
CA GLU A 94 -10.11 -0.87 27.77
C GLU A 94 -9.45 -1.37 26.48
N LEU A 95 -8.36 -0.73 26.04
CA LEU A 95 -7.53 -1.21 24.94
C LEU A 95 -6.96 -2.60 25.22
N GLU A 96 -6.35 -2.78 26.39
CA GLU A 96 -5.79 -4.06 26.80
C GLU A 96 -6.87 -5.15 26.87
N ALA A 97 -8.04 -4.83 27.41
CA ALA A 97 -9.18 -5.75 27.47
C ALA A 97 -9.69 -6.12 26.07
N ASN A 98 -9.78 -5.15 25.15
CA ASN A 98 -10.18 -5.37 23.76
C ASN A 98 -9.18 -6.30 23.06
N VAL A 99 -7.88 -5.99 23.12
CA VAL A 99 -6.81 -6.80 22.53
C VAL A 99 -6.86 -8.22 23.08
N LYS A 100 -6.94 -8.40 24.41
CA LYS A 100 -7.02 -9.74 25.04
C LYS A 100 -8.25 -10.53 24.59
N LYS A 101 -9.41 -9.88 24.46
CA LYS A 101 -10.66 -10.52 24.03
C LYS A 101 -10.55 -11.10 22.63
N TYR A 102 -9.94 -10.37 21.69
CA TYR A 102 -9.87 -10.77 20.28
C TYR A 102 -8.54 -11.43 19.87
N ALA A 103 -7.54 -11.41 20.72
CA ALA A 103 -6.29 -12.16 20.51
C ALA A 103 -6.55 -13.67 20.52
N LEU A 104 -7.38 -14.16 21.45
CA LEU A 104 -7.67 -15.59 21.60
C LEU A 104 -8.52 -16.15 20.45
N SER A 105 -9.36 -15.33 19.82
CA SER A 105 -10.17 -15.75 18.66
C SER A 105 -9.39 -15.70 17.34
N GLY A 106 -8.18 -15.12 17.34
CA GLY A 106 -7.38 -14.90 16.14
C GLY A 106 -7.89 -13.76 15.25
N TYR A 107 -8.99 -13.09 15.60
CA TYR A 107 -9.57 -12.02 14.78
C TYR A 107 -8.62 -10.83 14.63
N LEU A 108 -7.91 -10.49 15.70
CA LEU A 108 -6.89 -9.44 15.66
C LEU A 108 -5.77 -9.81 14.68
N VAL A 109 -5.37 -11.08 14.65
CA VAL A 109 -4.33 -11.59 13.75
C VAL A 109 -4.81 -11.56 12.30
N SER A 110 -6.07 -11.90 12.02
CA SER A 110 -6.59 -11.85 10.64
C SER A 110 -6.60 -10.45 10.06
N GLU A 111 -6.98 -9.44 10.83
CA GLU A 111 -6.97 -8.03 10.40
C GLU A 111 -5.54 -7.55 10.11
N TRP A 112 -4.58 -7.93 10.96
CA TRP A 112 -3.16 -7.67 10.72
C TRP A 112 -2.63 -8.37 9.47
N LEU A 113 -3.00 -9.63 9.24
CA LEU A 113 -2.58 -10.37 8.04
C LEU A 113 -3.14 -9.74 6.76
N GLU A 114 -4.39 -9.29 6.77
CA GLU A 114 -4.99 -8.59 5.63
C GLU A 114 -4.25 -7.29 5.33
N ARG A 115 -3.97 -6.48 6.37
CA ARG A 115 -3.16 -5.26 6.26
C ARG A 115 -1.77 -5.53 5.67
N ILE A 116 -1.09 -6.57 6.13
CA ILE A 116 0.26 -6.95 5.68
C ILE A 116 0.24 -7.36 4.21
N LYS A 117 -0.74 -8.16 3.77
CA LYS A 117 -0.87 -8.59 2.36
C LYS A 117 -0.97 -7.41 1.41
N LEU A 118 -1.82 -6.42 1.72
CA LEU A 118 -1.97 -5.22 0.88
C LEU A 118 -0.70 -4.37 0.87
N THR A 119 -0.03 -4.27 2.03
CA THR A 119 1.23 -3.54 2.15
C THR A 119 2.35 -4.18 1.33
N TYR A 120 2.47 -5.51 1.37
CA TYR A 120 3.45 -6.22 0.55
C TYR A 120 3.13 -6.20 -0.94
N LEU A 121 1.86 -6.24 -1.33
CA LEU A 121 1.48 -6.06 -2.72
C LEU A 121 1.94 -4.68 -3.23
N TYR A 122 1.71 -3.63 -2.44
CA TYR A 122 2.18 -2.28 -2.75
C TYR A 122 3.71 -2.20 -2.86
N TYR A 123 4.45 -2.74 -1.89
CA TYR A 123 5.91 -2.75 -1.95
C TYR A 123 6.45 -3.58 -3.12
N GLY A 124 5.83 -4.72 -3.42
CA GLY A 124 6.19 -5.57 -4.55
C GLY A 124 5.99 -4.88 -5.89
N ILE A 125 4.94 -4.07 -6.05
CA ILE A 125 4.76 -3.28 -7.28
C ILE A 125 5.82 -2.16 -7.39
N ASN A 126 6.17 -1.53 -6.26
CA ASN A 126 7.18 -0.47 -6.24
C ASN A 126 8.63 -0.98 -6.37
N SER A 127 8.93 -2.22 -5.98
CA SER A 127 10.29 -2.75 -6.07
C SER A 127 10.78 -2.89 -7.52
N PHE A 128 9.88 -3.13 -8.48
CA PHE A 128 10.19 -3.13 -9.92
C PHE A 128 10.75 -1.80 -10.47
N VAL A 129 10.73 -0.73 -9.66
CA VAL A 129 11.15 0.62 -10.05
C VAL A 129 12.55 0.97 -9.52
N VAL A 130 12.91 0.36 -8.39
CA VAL A 130 14.18 0.63 -7.68
C VAL A 130 15.27 -0.38 -8.08
N SER A 131 14.89 -1.51 -8.68
CA SER A 131 15.79 -2.51 -9.29
C SER A 131 16.15 -2.17 -10.73
#